data_AF-A0A6G9GXH7-F1
#
_entry.id   AF-A0A6G9GXH7-F1
#
_cell.length_a   1.000
_cell.length_b   1.000
_cell.length_c   1.000
_cell.angle_alpha   90.00
_cell.angle_beta   90.00
_cell.angle_gamma   90.00
#
_symmetry.space_group_name_H-M   'P 1'
#
loop_
_entity.id
_entity.type
_entity.pdbx_description
1 polymer ?
#
loop_
_entity_poly.entity_id
_entity_poly.type
_entity_poly.pdbx_seq_one_letter_code
_entity_poly.pdbx_strand_id
1 'polypeptide(L)'
;MAQQETDQRIDSGTLVAGTADGFADDTAGAAERELAHRERGTSRPITVVGNPVLHKECRDVTEFDDSLAALIDDMFASQHTAEGVGLAANQIGVDLKVFVYDCPDDDGKRHVGAICNPVLEELPPEKRHLDDSNEGCLSVPTAYAALPRPDYAVVRGQDAQGNPVKVRGTGYFARCLQHETDHLYGYLYIDRLSKRDRKDALKQMEEGTARYETVPNA
;
A
#
# COMPACT_ATOMS: atom_id res chain seq x y z
N MET A 1 19.84 -26.71 37.75
CA MET A 1 18.48 -26.14 37.60
C MET A 1 18.65 -24.85 36.82
N ALA A 2 18.64 -24.94 35.49
CA ALA A 2 18.73 -23.78 34.61
C ALA A 2 17.30 -23.44 34.18
N GLN A 3 16.85 -22.26 34.56
CA GLN A 3 15.54 -21.74 34.22
C GLN A 3 15.53 -21.44 32.71
N GLN A 4 14.54 -22.01 32.03
CA GLN A 4 14.15 -21.64 30.68
C GLN A 4 13.38 -20.32 30.79
N GLU A 5 13.96 -19.21 30.36
CA GLU A 5 13.17 -18.03 30.03
C GLU A 5 12.70 -18.18 28.59
N THR A 6 11.40 -18.32 28.46
CA THR A 6 10.63 -18.41 27.23
C THR A 6 10.82 -17.17 26.37
N ASP A 7 11.41 -17.37 25.20
CA ASP A 7 11.38 -16.45 24.06
C ASP A 7 9.93 -16.29 23.58
N GLN A 8 9.21 -15.31 24.15
CA GLN A 8 7.92 -14.87 23.62
C GLN A 8 8.20 -14.08 22.35
N ARG A 9 8.23 -14.79 21.21
CA ARG A 9 8.12 -14.14 19.89
C ARG A 9 6.83 -13.32 19.90
N ILE A 10 7.00 -12.01 19.81
CA ILE A 10 5.90 -11.07 19.62
C ILE A 10 5.26 -11.43 18.27
N ASP A 11 3.95 -11.68 18.30
CA ASP A 11 3.13 -12.07 17.17
C ASP A 11 3.37 -11.09 16.00
N SER A 12 3.84 -11.63 14.88
CA SER A 12 4.54 -10.89 13.83
C SER A 12 3.58 -10.10 12.94
N GLY A 13 3.06 -8.95 13.39
CA GLY A 13 2.47 -7.92 12.53
C GLY A 13 1.30 -8.34 11.64
N THR A 14 0.76 -9.54 11.85
CA THR A 14 -0.25 -10.16 10.98
C THR A 14 -1.58 -9.46 11.16
N LEU A 15 -2.30 -9.27 10.06
CA LEU A 15 -3.73 -8.97 10.08
C LEU A 15 -4.43 -9.98 10.99
N VAL A 16 -5.11 -9.51 12.03
CA VAL A 16 -5.70 -10.42 13.03
C VAL A 16 -6.77 -11.28 12.35
N ALA A 17 -6.76 -12.59 12.65
CA ALA A 17 -7.70 -13.57 12.11
C ALA A 17 -9.14 -13.04 12.16
N GLY A 18 -9.83 -13.15 11.03
CA GLY A 18 -10.91 -12.26 10.65
C GLY A 18 -12.07 -12.10 11.65
N THR A 19 -12.72 -10.94 11.57
CA THR A 19 -13.98 -10.62 12.23
C THR A 19 -15.07 -11.62 11.84
N ALA A 20 -16.20 -11.62 12.55
CA ALA A 20 -17.30 -12.56 12.32
C ALA A 20 -17.86 -12.57 10.88
N ASP A 21 -17.59 -11.52 10.10
CA ASP A 21 -17.96 -11.38 8.68
C ASP A 21 -16.82 -11.72 7.70
N GLY A 22 -15.69 -12.25 8.18
CA GLY A 22 -14.60 -12.80 7.38
C GLY A 22 -13.62 -11.77 6.82
N PHE A 23 -13.63 -10.53 7.32
CA PHE A 23 -12.65 -9.50 7.00
C PHE A 23 -11.57 -9.42 8.08
N ALA A 24 -10.35 -9.04 7.71
CA ALA A 24 -9.28 -8.82 8.68
C ALA A 24 -9.64 -7.64 9.61
N ASP A 25 -9.29 -7.77 10.90
CA ASP A 25 -9.23 -6.59 11.78
C ASP A 25 -7.87 -5.93 11.65
N ASP A 26 -7.79 -4.96 10.75
CA ASP A 26 -6.60 -4.14 10.50
C ASP A 26 -6.56 -2.87 11.35
N THR A 27 -7.44 -2.75 12.35
CA THR A 27 -7.59 -1.53 13.16
C THR A 27 -7.21 -1.72 14.63
N ALA A 28 -7.45 -2.90 15.19
CA ALA A 28 -7.02 -3.21 16.56
C ALA A 28 -5.50 -3.18 16.64
N GLY A 29 -4.90 -2.37 17.52
CA GLY A 29 -3.44 -2.28 17.68
C GLY A 29 -2.69 -1.75 16.45
N ALA A 30 -3.37 -0.99 15.58
CA ALA A 30 -2.79 -0.49 14.32
C ALA A 30 -1.52 0.34 14.54
N ALA A 31 -1.53 1.23 15.53
CA ALA A 31 -0.39 2.09 15.82
C ALA A 31 0.84 1.31 16.31
N GLU A 32 0.62 0.31 17.17
CA GLU A 32 1.66 -0.56 17.70
C GLU A 32 2.27 -1.44 16.60
N ARG A 33 1.44 -1.97 15.68
CA ARG A 33 1.92 -2.73 14.52
C ARG A 33 2.79 -1.89 13.60
N GLU A 34 2.32 -0.69 13.22
CA GLU A 34 3.09 0.20 12.34
C GLU A 34 4.43 0.57 12.98
N LEU A 35 4.41 0.97 14.26
CA LEU A 35 5.63 1.30 15.00
C LEU A 35 6.63 0.14 15.00
N ALA A 36 6.15 -1.09 15.27
CA ALA A 36 7.01 -2.26 15.32
C ALA A 36 7.68 -2.57 13.97
N HIS A 37 6.96 -2.43 12.85
CA HIS A 37 7.54 -2.56 11.51
C HIS A 37 8.57 -1.47 11.23
N ARG A 38 8.20 -0.21 11.50
CA ARG A 38 9.06 0.95 11.26
C ARG A 38 10.37 0.91 12.04
N GLU A 39 10.36 0.41 13.28
CA GLU A 39 11.58 0.30 14.10
C GLU A 39 12.56 -0.78 13.60
N ARG A 40 12.08 -1.79 12.87
CA ARG A 40 12.91 -2.84 12.27
C ARG A 40 13.39 -2.50 10.86
N GLY A 41 12.59 -1.74 10.12
CA GLY A 41 12.84 -1.41 8.71
C GLY A 41 13.88 -0.33 8.48
N THR A 42 14.45 -0.31 7.28
CA THR A 42 15.27 0.78 6.77
C THR A 42 14.55 1.49 5.63
N SER A 43 14.41 2.80 5.74
CA SER A 43 13.76 3.61 4.69
C SER A 43 14.54 3.54 3.38
N ARG A 44 13.81 3.37 2.27
CA ARG A 44 14.33 3.26 0.92
C ARG A 44 13.79 4.39 0.04
N PRO A 45 14.58 4.86 -0.94
CA PRO A 45 14.13 5.89 -1.89
C PRO A 45 12.91 5.45 -2.72
N ILE A 46 12.07 6.41 -3.08
CA ILE A 46 10.89 6.16 -3.90
C ILE A 46 11.23 6.23 -5.39
N THR A 47 10.94 5.18 -6.14
CA THR A 47 11.00 5.21 -7.61
C THR A 47 9.87 6.07 -8.17
N VAL A 48 10.20 6.96 -9.10
CA VAL A 48 9.22 7.87 -9.72
C VAL A 48 8.84 7.47 -11.14
N VAL A 49 7.71 7.99 -11.61
CA VAL A 49 7.13 7.77 -12.94
C VAL A 49 8.19 7.84 -14.04
N GLY A 50 8.11 6.92 -14.99
CA GLY A 50 9.11 6.70 -16.04
C GLY A 50 10.04 5.53 -15.74
N ASN A 51 10.20 5.13 -14.47
CA ASN A 51 10.95 3.92 -14.11
C ASN A 51 10.20 2.65 -14.60
N PRO A 52 10.87 1.74 -15.34
CA PRO A 52 10.22 0.55 -15.90
C PRO A 52 9.54 -0.37 -14.88
N VAL A 53 9.99 -0.39 -13.62
CA VAL A 53 9.41 -1.23 -12.57
C VAL A 53 7.96 -0.83 -12.22
N LEU A 54 7.57 0.42 -12.48
CA LEU A 54 6.23 0.95 -12.23
C LEU A 54 5.24 0.64 -13.36
N HIS A 55 5.71 0.14 -14.50
CA HIS A 55 4.93 0.01 -15.74
C HIS A 55 4.80 -1.44 -16.21
N LYS A 56 5.00 -2.40 -15.30
CA LYS A 56 4.78 -3.82 -15.54
C LYS A 56 4.09 -4.45 -14.34
N GLU A 57 3.36 -5.54 -14.59
CA GLU A 57 2.82 -6.36 -13.51
C GLU A 57 3.97 -6.97 -12.70
N CYS A 58 3.87 -6.85 -11.37
CA CYS A 58 4.86 -7.37 -10.46
C CYS A 58 4.77 -8.90 -10.37
N ARG A 59 5.87 -9.57 -9.98
CA ARG A 59 5.85 -11.02 -9.75
C ARG A 59 5.05 -11.38 -8.50
N ASP A 60 4.36 -12.51 -8.54
CA ASP A 60 3.68 -13.04 -7.35
C ASP A 60 4.68 -13.37 -6.23
N VAL A 61 4.28 -13.11 -5.00
CA VAL A 61 4.96 -13.59 -3.80
C VAL A 61 4.70 -15.10 -3.68
N THR A 62 5.77 -15.89 -3.62
CA THR A 62 5.70 -17.36 -3.52
C THR A 62 6.38 -17.92 -2.27
N GLU A 63 7.24 -17.12 -1.64
CA GLU A 63 7.96 -17.46 -0.42
C GLU A 63 7.58 -16.43 0.66
N PHE A 64 7.12 -16.94 1.81
CA PHE A 64 6.67 -16.16 2.96
C PHE A 64 7.66 -16.35 4.11
N ASP A 65 8.85 -15.78 3.93
CA ASP A 65 10.02 -15.99 4.78
C ASP A 65 10.51 -14.68 5.43
N ASP A 66 11.64 -14.75 6.10
CA ASP A 66 12.27 -13.60 6.76
C ASP A 66 12.67 -12.49 5.76
N SER A 67 12.89 -12.83 4.48
CA SER A 67 13.23 -11.84 3.45
C SER A 67 11.99 -11.03 3.06
N LEU A 68 10.82 -11.67 2.94
CA LEU A 68 9.55 -10.97 2.77
C LEU A 68 9.22 -10.11 4.01
N ALA A 69 9.44 -10.63 5.21
CA ALA A 69 9.21 -9.89 6.45
C ALA A 69 10.08 -8.62 6.52
N ALA A 70 11.37 -8.72 6.20
CA ALA A 70 12.27 -7.58 6.14
C ALA A 70 11.87 -6.56 5.07
N LEU A 71 11.39 -7.03 3.91
CA LEU A 71 10.85 -6.13 2.87
C LEU A 71 9.65 -5.34 3.37
N ILE A 72 8.70 -5.99 4.05
CA ILE A 72 7.52 -5.31 4.61
C ILE A 72 7.94 -4.27 5.66
N ASP A 73 8.93 -4.59 6.50
CA ASP A 73 9.51 -3.63 7.46
C ASP A 73 10.09 -2.39 6.74
N ASP A 74 10.92 -2.60 5.71
CA ASP A 74 11.47 -1.51 4.87
C ASP A 74 10.37 -0.67 4.22
N MET A 75 9.29 -1.31 3.76
CA MET A 75 8.15 -0.62 3.14
C MET A 75 7.43 0.29 4.13
N PHE A 76 7.18 -0.16 5.37
CA PHE A 76 6.60 0.70 6.40
C PHE A 76 7.53 1.87 6.76
N ALA A 77 8.84 1.63 6.90
CA ALA A 77 9.81 2.68 7.16
C ALA A 77 9.86 3.73 6.02
N SER A 78 9.78 3.27 4.78
CA SER A 78 9.77 4.11 3.57
C SER A 78 8.48 4.92 3.46
N GLN A 79 7.32 4.27 3.67
CA GLN A 79 6.00 4.91 3.67
C GLN A 79 5.94 6.04 4.71
N HIS A 80 6.39 5.76 5.94
CA HIS A 80 6.42 6.75 7.02
C HIS A 80 7.34 7.93 6.69
N THR A 81 8.56 7.66 6.20
CA THR A 81 9.53 8.70 5.81
C THR A 81 8.98 9.62 4.72
N ALA A 82 8.21 9.05 3.80
CA ALA A 82 7.60 9.79 2.69
C ALA A 82 6.26 10.47 3.06
N GLU A 83 5.80 10.33 4.31
CA GLU A 83 4.49 10.81 4.80
C GLU A 83 3.32 10.27 3.94
N GLY A 84 3.44 9.03 3.45
CA GLY A 84 2.41 8.33 2.66
C GLY A 84 1.44 7.51 3.50
N VAL A 85 0.31 7.12 2.89
CA VAL A 85 -0.72 6.27 3.54
C VAL A 85 -0.76 4.84 2.99
N GLY A 86 -0.09 4.61 1.87
CA GLY A 86 0.09 3.33 1.21
C GLY A 86 1.42 3.30 0.46
N LEU A 87 1.97 2.11 0.28
CA LEU A 87 3.18 1.91 -0.52
C LEU A 87 3.23 0.49 -1.11
N ALA A 88 3.32 0.40 -2.43
CA ALA A 88 3.57 -0.84 -3.16
C ALA A 88 5.08 -1.11 -3.32
N ALA A 89 5.49 -2.39 -3.31
CA ALA A 89 6.90 -2.77 -3.32
C ALA A 89 7.68 -2.26 -4.54
N ASN A 90 7.02 -2.15 -5.70
CA ASN A 90 7.66 -1.62 -6.90
C ASN A 90 8.00 -0.13 -6.76
N GLN A 91 7.33 0.61 -5.88
CA GLN A 91 7.67 2.01 -5.58
C GLN A 91 8.99 2.17 -4.81
N ILE A 92 9.55 1.09 -4.26
CA ILE A 92 10.92 1.07 -3.73
C ILE A 92 11.84 0.17 -4.58
N GLY A 93 11.44 -0.10 -5.82
CA GLY A 93 12.23 -0.84 -6.81
C GLY A 93 12.15 -2.36 -6.69
N VAL A 94 11.22 -2.91 -5.90
CA VAL A 94 11.08 -4.37 -5.72
C VAL A 94 9.92 -4.91 -6.55
N ASP A 95 10.25 -5.81 -7.47
CA ASP A 95 9.30 -6.50 -8.35
C ASP A 95 8.65 -7.70 -7.63
N LEU A 96 7.75 -7.40 -6.69
CA LEU A 96 6.90 -8.34 -5.95
C LEU A 96 5.52 -7.75 -5.68
N LYS A 97 4.46 -8.58 -5.78
CA LYS A 97 3.08 -8.20 -5.47
C LYS A 97 2.83 -8.14 -3.96
N VAL A 98 3.35 -7.10 -3.32
CA VAL A 98 3.03 -6.76 -1.93
C VAL A 98 2.89 -5.26 -1.79
N PHE A 99 1.89 -4.81 -1.04
CA PHE A 99 1.78 -3.44 -0.57
C PHE A 99 1.56 -3.39 0.93
N VAL A 100 1.96 -2.29 1.55
CA VAL A 100 1.65 -1.93 2.93
C VAL A 100 0.74 -0.70 2.96
N TYR A 101 0.02 -0.52 4.07
CA TYR A 101 -0.80 0.65 4.29
C TYR A 101 -0.80 1.05 5.76
N ASP A 102 -0.80 2.36 5.99
CA ASP A 102 -1.13 3.02 7.25
C ASP A 102 -2.04 4.20 6.92
N CYS A 103 -3.34 3.91 6.83
CA CYS A 103 -4.31 4.79 6.19
C CYS A 103 -5.51 5.00 7.13
N PRO A 104 -5.86 6.25 7.45
CA PRO A 104 -7.15 6.52 8.09
C PRO A 104 -8.29 6.30 7.09
N ASP A 105 -9.46 5.87 7.57
CA ASP A 105 -10.71 6.00 6.81
C ASP A 105 -11.34 7.40 7.01
N ASP A 106 -12.50 7.63 6.37
CA ASP A 106 -13.22 8.90 6.44
C ASP A 106 -13.77 9.21 7.85
N ASP A 107 -13.92 8.17 8.70
CA ASP A 107 -14.33 8.30 10.10
C ASP A 107 -13.11 8.51 11.04
N GLY A 108 -11.89 8.57 10.50
CA GLY A 108 -10.65 8.74 11.25
C GLY A 108 -10.12 7.46 11.89
N LYS A 109 -10.68 6.30 11.56
CA LYS A 109 -10.21 5.00 12.02
C LYS A 109 -8.92 4.64 11.27
N ARG A 110 -7.84 4.38 12.00
CA ARG A 110 -6.53 4.04 11.43
C ARG A 110 -6.49 2.55 11.05
N HIS A 111 -6.22 2.27 9.78
CA HIS A 111 -6.04 0.93 9.23
C HIS A 111 -4.56 0.69 8.94
N VAL A 112 -4.00 -0.40 9.46
CA VAL A 112 -2.59 -0.78 9.25
C VAL A 112 -2.48 -2.25 8.90
N GLY A 113 -1.82 -2.55 7.78
CA GLY A 113 -1.58 -3.92 7.34
C GLY A 113 -0.70 -4.03 6.09
N ALA A 114 -0.48 -5.27 5.68
CA ALA A 114 0.22 -5.63 4.45
C ALA A 114 -0.57 -6.71 3.71
N ILE A 115 -0.62 -6.63 2.38
CA ILE A 115 -1.31 -7.63 1.55
C ILE A 115 -0.37 -8.09 0.44
N CYS A 116 -0.08 -9.38 0.44
CA CYS A 116 0.62 -10.08 -0.64
C CYS A 116 -0.38 -10.61 -1.67
N ASN A 117 0.03 -10.64 -2.94
CA ASN A 117 -0.75 -11.11 -4.07
C ASN A 117 -2.19 -10.54 -4.12
N PRO A 118 -2.37 -9.20 -4.01
CA PRO A 118 -3.68 -8.62 -3.90
C PRO A 118 -4.50 -8.77 -5.19
N VAL A 119 -5.78 -9.04 -4.99
CA VAL A 119 -6.81 -9.07 -6.03
C VAL A 119 -7.97 -8.19 -5.56
N LEU A 120 -8.22 -7.11 -6.30
CA LEU A 120 -9.38 -6.25 -6.09
C LEU A 120 -10.65 -6.98 -6.56
N GLU A 121 -11.64 -7.13 -5.69
CA GLU A 121 -12.93 -7.72 -6.06
C GLU A 121 -13.71 -6.78 -6.98
N GLU A 122 -14.24 -7.34 -8.07
CA GLU A 122 -15.14 -6.60 -8.94
C GLU A 122 -16.49 -6.37 -8.26
N LEU A 123 -16.88 -5.11 -8.12
CA LEU A 123 -18.21 -4.74 -7.61
C LEU A 123 -19.28 -4.87 -8.69
N PRO A 124 -20.50 -5.29 -8.35
CA PRO A 124 -21.66 -5.15 -9.24
C PRO A 124 -21.88 -3.68 -9.66
N PRO A 125 -22.31 -3.40 -10.90
CA PRO A 125 -22.48 -2.04 -11.40
C PRO A 125 -23.32 -1.13 -10.50
N GLU A 126 -24.38 -1.65 -9.91
CA GLU A 126 -25.29 -0.92 -9.01
C GLU A 126 -24.66 -0.53 -7.66
N LYS A 127 -23.51 -1.11 -7.32
CA LYS A 127 -22.73 -0.78 -6.11
C LYS A 127 -21.48 0.06 -6.41
N ARG A 128 -21.24 0.44 -7.67
CA ARG A 128 -20.09 1.27 -8.08
C ARG A 128 -20.42 2.75 -7.95
N HIS A 129 -20.62 3.22 -6.72
CA HIS A 129 -20.70 4.65 -6.45
C HIS A 129 -19.31 5.25 -6.57
N LEU A 130 -19.17 6.29 -7.41
CA LEU A 130 -17.87 6.89 -7.68
C LEU A 130 -17.64 8.11 -6.77
N ASP A 131 -16.49 8.14 -6.13
CA ASP A 131 -15.92 9.29 -5.43
C ASP A 131 -14.83 9.91 -6.33
N ASP A 132 -14.96 11.21 -6.62
CA ASP A 132 -14.07 12.00 -7.48
C ASP A 132 -13.01 12.80 -6.71
N SER A 133 -12.80 12.49 -5.43
CA SER A 133 -11.74 13.07 -4.61
C SER A 133 -10.36 13.05 -5.27
N ASN A 134 -9.52 14.02 -4.88
CA ASN A 134 -8.16 14.12 -5.37
C ASN A 134 -7.32 12.92 -4.94
N GLU A 135 -6.48 12.45 -5.86
CA GLU A 135 -5.51 11.39 -5.65
C GLU A 135 -4.10 11.91 -5.93
N GLY A 136 -3.15 11.51 -5.10
CA GLY A 136 -1.73 11.74 -5.26
C GLY A 136 -0.97 10.41 -5.17
N CYS A 137 0.33 10.42 -5.47
CA CYS A 137 1.16 9.22 -5.48
C CYS A 137 2.58 9.57 -5.08
N LEU A 138 3.22 8.73 -4.25
CA LEU A 138 4.63 8.93 -3.91
C LEU A 138 5.56 8.82 -5.15
N SER A 139 5.14 8.06 -6.17
CA SER A 139 5.86 7.93 -7.43
C SER A 139 5.56 9.06 -8.44
N VAL A 140 4.64 9.98 -8.12
CA VAL A 140 4.38 11.21 -8.89
C VAL A 140 4.36 12.37 -7.89
N PRO A 141 5.52 12.71 -7.29
CA PRO A 141 5.59 13.66 -6.19
C PRO A 141 4.94 15.00 -6.56
N THR A 142 4.39 15.66 -5.54
CA THR A 142 3.75 16.99 -5.58
C THR A 142 2.48 17.13 -6.44
N ALA A 143 2.16 16.15 -7.28
CA ALA A 143 0.99 16.19 -8.15
C ALA A 143 -0.25 15.60 -7.48
N TYR A 144 -1.39 16.26 -7.67
CA TYR A 144 -2.70 15.76 -7.28
C TYR A 144 -3.70 16.01 -8.40
N ALA A 145 -4.63 15.08 -8.62
CA ALA A 145 -5.74 15.27 -9.55
C ALA A 145 -6.99 14.52 -9.11
N ALA A 146 -8.17 15.06 -9.44
CA ALA A 146 -9.44 14.39 -9.24
C ALA A 146 -9.47 13.11 -10.08
N LEU A 147 -9.77 11.97 -9.44
CA LEU A 147 -9.85 10.68 -10.11
C LEU A 147 -11.04 9.89 -9.57
N PRO A 148 -12.08 9.65 -10.38
CA PRO A 148 -13.21 8.83 -9.97
C PRO A 148 -12.79 7.39 -9.65
N ARG A 149 -13.07 6.94 -8.41
CA ARG A 149 -12.93 5.54 -7.98
C ARG A 149 -14.19 5.08 -7.24
N PRO A 150 -14.53 3.78 -7.28
CA PRO A 150 -15.47 3.21 -6.33
C PRO A 150 -15.18 3.64 -4.89
N ASP A 151 -16.19 4.14 -4.19
CA ASP A 151 -16.15 4.57 -2.79
C ASP A 151 -16.07 3.41 -1.80
N TYR A 152 -16.14 2.18 -2.29
CA TYR A 152 -15.99 0.95 -1.55
C TYR A 152 -15.04 0.02 -2.30
N ALA A 153 -14.18 -0.68 -1.56
CA ALA A 153 -13.26 -1.65 -2.13
C ALA A 153 -13.14 -2.86 -1.22
N VAL A 154 -12.89 -4.00 -1.86
CA VAL A 154 -12.54 -5.24 -1.18
C VAL A 154 -11.33 -5.82 -1.88
N VAL A 155 -10.27 -6.08 -1.12
CA VAL A 155 -9.05 -6.72 -1.61
C VAL A 155 -8.88 -8.06 -0.91
N ARG A 156 -8.65 -9.11 -1.69
CA ARG A 156 -8.22 -10.42 -1.20
C ARG A 156 -6.73 -10.60 -1.45
N GLY A 157 -6.07 -11.38 -0.61
CA GLY A 157 -4.66 -11.72 -0.81
C GLY A 157 -4.17 -12.70 0.25
N GLN A 158 -2.90 -12.61 0.57
CA GLN A 158 -2.29 -13.28 1.72
C GLN A 158 -1.65 -12.26 2.67
N ASP A 159 -1.57 -12.60 3.95
CA ASP A 159 -0.74 -11.86 4.92
C ASP A 159 0.77 -12.17 4.74
N ALA A 160 1.61 -11.62 5.62
CA ALA A 160 3.06 -11.83 5.62
C ALA A 160 3.48 -13.30 5.88
N GLN A 161 2.58 -14.15 6.36
CA GLN A 161 2.80 -15.56 6.65
C GLN A 161 2.15 -16.48 5.61
N GLY A 162 1.49 -15.92 4.58
CA GLY A 162 0.84 -16.67 3.53
C GLY A 162 -0.61 -17.08 3.84
N ASN A 163 -1.18 -16.67 4.97
CA ASN A 163 -2.57 -17.00 5.26
C ASN A 163 -3.52 -16.12 4.43
N PRO A 164 -4.65 -16.66 3.96
CA PRO A 164 -5.63 -15.87 3.22
C PRO A 164 -6.19 -14.71 4.07
N VAL A 165 -6.20 -13.52 3.48
CA VAL A 165 -6.80 -12.32 4.09
C VAL A 165 -7.78 -11.64 3.15
N LYS A 166 -8.72 -10.92 3.76
CA LYS A 166 -9.70 -10.11 3.06
C LYS A 166 -9.85 -8.77 3.78
N VAL A 167 -9.54 -7.68 3.09
CA VAL A 167 -9.62 -6.32 3.63
C VAL A 167 -10.70 -5.56 2.87
N ARG A 168 -11.47 -4.73 3.58
CA ARG A 168 -12.43 -3.82 2.96
C ARG A 168 -12.23 -2.42 3.50
N GLY A 169 -12.55 -1.44 2.67
CA GLY A 169 -12.57 -0.04 3.07
C GLY A 169 -13.70 0.69 2.36
N THR A 170 -14.01 1.87 2.90
CA THR A 170 -14.82 2.89 2.25
C THR A 170 -13.99 4.17 2.07
N GLY A 171 -14.45 5.08 1.22
CA GLY A 171 -13.89 6.42 1.08
C GLY A 171 -12.39 6.44 0.80
N TYR A 172 -11.65 7.22 1.60
CA TYR A 172 -10.20 7.38 1.45
C TYR A 172 -9.43 6.05 1.57
N PHE A 173 -9.83 5.17 2.48
CA PHE A 173 -9.18 3.86 2.62
C PHE A 173 -9.51 2.94 1.43
N ALA A 174 -10.75 2.98 0.90
CA ALA A 174 -11.09 2.27 -0.33
C ALA A 174 -10.23 2.71 -1.51
N ARG A 175 -9.98 4.02 -1.65
CA ARG A 175 -9.09 4.59 -2.67
C ARG A 175 -7.66 4.10 -2.50
N CYS A 176 -7.13 4.10 -1.27
CA CYS A 176 -5.80 3.56 -0.96
C CYS A 176 -5.66 2.10 -1.43
N LEU A 177 -6.61 1.23 -1.05
CA LEU A 177 -6.58 -0.19 -1.45
C LEU A 177 -6.54 -0.38 -2.97
N GLN A 178 -7.32 0.41 -3.71
CA GLN A 178 -7.35 0.37 -5.17
C GLN A 178 -6.06 0.90 -5.79
N HIS A 179 -5.52 2.00 -5.24
CA HIS A 179 -4.28 2.64 -5.71
C HIS A 179 -3.08 1.70 -5.56
N GLU A 180 -2.90 1.12 -4.38
CA GLU A 180 -1.77 0.22 -4.12
C GLU A 180 -1.89 -1.09 -4.92
N THR A 181 -3.12 -1.56 -5.14
CA THR A 181 -3.34 -2.71 -6.03
C THR A 181 -2.95 -2.36 -7.47
N ASP A 182 -3.40 -1.20 -8.00
CA ASP A 182 -3.05 -0.74 -9.35
C ASP A 182 -1.53 -0.70 -9.58
N HIS A 183 -0.76 -0.21 -8.61
CA HIS A 183 0.70 -0.18 -8.68
C HIS A 183 1.29 -1.55 -8.98
N LEU A 184 0.81 -2.60 -8.30
CA LEU A 184 1.33 -3.95 -8.46
C LEU A 184 0.96 -4.60 -9.80
N TYR A 185 -0.04 -4.05 -10.49
CA TYR A 185 -0.39 -4.40 -11.88
C TYR A 185 0.23 -3.44 -12.91
N GLY A 186 1.13 -2.55 -12.49
CA GLY A 186 1.89 -1.66 -13.37
C GLY A 186 1.14 -0.41 -13.82
N TYR A 187 0.14 0.03 -13.05
CA TYR A 187 -0.63 1.23 -13.34
C TYR A 187 -0.36 2.32 -12.30
N LEU A 188 -0.20 3.56 -12.76
CA LEU A 188 -0.22 4.74 -11.90
C LEU A 188 -1.58 5.44 -12.01
N TYR A 189 -1.97 6.22 -11.00
CA TYR A 189 -3.23 6.97 -11.05
C TYR A 189 -3.32 7.90 -12.28
N ILE A 190 -2.18 8.47 -12.71
CA ILE A 190 -2.08 9.33 -13.89
C ILE A 190 -2.42 8.62 -15.21
N ASP A 191 -2.35 7.29 -15.24
CA ASP A 191 -2.69 6.50 -16.43
C ASP A 191 -4.22 6.32 -16.58
N ARG A 192 -4.98 6.60 -15.51
CA ARG A 192 -6.45 6.63 -15.50
C ARG A 192 -7.01 8.03 -15.80
N LEU A 193 -6.17 9.06 -15.80
CA LEU A 193 -6.58 10.45 -16.05
C LEU A 193 -6.84 10.71 -17.54
N SER A 194 -7.56 11.79 -17.82
CA SER A 194 -7.62 12.34 -19.18
C SER A 194 -6.22 12.77 -19.63
N LYS A 195 -5.99 12.83 -20.95
CA LYS A 195 -4.69 13.30 -21.49
C LYS A 195 -4.28 14.69 -20.98
N ARG A 196 -5.27 15.55 -20.75
CA ARG A 196 -5.05 16.90 -20.23
C ARG A 196 -4.61 16.83 -18.77
N ASP A 197 -5.38 16.15 -17.92
CA ASP A 197 -5.11 16.12 -16.48
C ASP A 197 -3.81 15.35 -16.18
N ARG A 198 -3.49 14.32 -16.97
CA ARG A 198 -2.18 13.64 -16.92
C ARG A 198 -1.03 14.60 -17.22
N LYS A 199 -1.17 15.45 -18.24
CA LYS A 199 -0.16 16.46 -18.58
C LYS A 199 -0.01 17.48 -17.46
N ASP A 200 -1.12 17.93 -16.89
CA ASP A 200 -1.13 18.91 -15.81
C ASP A 200 -0.50 18.33 -14.53
N ALA A 201 -0.74 17.04 -14.20
CA ALA A 201 -0.11 16.35 -13.08
C ALA A 201 1.41 16.22 -13.26
N LEU A 202 1.89 15.80 -14.45
CA LEU A 202 3.33 15.71 -14.71
C LEU A 202 4.02 17.08 -14.66
N LYS A 203 3.33 18.13 -15.10
CA LYS A 203 3.84 19.50 -14.97
C LYS A 203 3.95 19.92 -13.50
N GLN A 204 2.96 19.62 -12.66
CA GLN A 204 3.02 19.88 -11.22
C GLN A 204 4.20 19.16 -10.55
N MET A 205 4.49 17.92 -10.98
CA MET A 205 5.66 17.17 -10.51
C MET A 205 6.98 17.81 -10.94
N GLU A 206 7.08 18.27 -12.19
CA GLU A 206 8.28 18.94 -12.73
C GLU A 206 8.57 20.27 -12.02
N GLU A 207 7.51 21.04 -11.68
CA GLU A 207 7.62 22.32 -10.98
C GLU A 207 7.82 22.15 -9.46
N GLY A 208 7.54 20.96 -8.93
CA GLY A 208 7.63 20.64 -7.51
C GLY A 208 9.00 20.09 -7.08
N THR A 209 9.18 19.97 -5.77
CA THR A 209 10.35 19.29 -5.18
C THR A 209 9.85 18.23 -4.22
N ALA A 210 10.28 16.98 -4.43
CA ALA A 210 9.95 15.87 -3.54
C ALA A 210 10.51 16.13 -2.12
N ARG A 211 9.75 15.72 -1.09
CA ARG A 211 10.15 15.87 0.32
C ARG A 211 10.99 14.71 0.85
N TYR A 212 11.16 13.67 0.03
CA TYR A 212 11.87 12.44 0.32
C TYR A 212 12.83 12.10 -0.82
N GLU A 213 13.75 11.18 -0.57
CA GLU A 213 14.69 10.71 -1.57
C GLU A 213 13.94 9.97 -2.70
N THR A 214 14.31 10.28 -3.94
CA THR A 214 13.71 9.67 -5.14
C THR A 214 14.76 9.03 -6.03
N VAL A 215 14.36 7.95 -6.70
CA VAL A 215 15.15 7.31 -7.75
C VAL A 215 14.52 7.65 -9.09
N PRO A 216 15.12 8.59 -9.85
CA PRO A 216 14.66 8.90 -11.19
C PRO A 216 14.94 7.74 -12.15
N ASN A 217 14.39 7.84 -13.36
CA ASN A 217 14.69 6.88 -14.42
C ASN A 217 16.20 6.90 -14.75
N ALA A 218 16.82 5.72 -14.84
CA ALA A 218 18.20 5.54 -15.30
C ALA A 218 18.22 5.19 -16.80
#